data_AF-A0AAV6LMQ9-F1
#
_entry.id   AF-A0AAV6LMQ9-F1
#
_cell.length_a   1.000
_cell.length_b   1.000
_cell.length_c   1.000
_cell.angle_alpha   90.00
_cell.angle_beta   90.00
_cell.angle_gamma   90.00
#
_symmetry.space_group_name_H-M   'P 1'
#
loop_
_entity.id
_entity.type
_entity.pdbx_description
1 polymer ?
#
loop_
_entity_poly.entity_id
_entity_poly.type
_entity_poly.pdbx_seq_one_letter_code
_entity_poly.pdbx_strand_id
1 'polypeptide(L)'
;MWARRNQRLKKRMPGERKKKYKMWTRKRKKKKKKKKKKKKGAGLKLSRMRMIDGLARMLTIQLDKDNLNHGNIAYFPCIIWTMLHNEKSDMRTVLLDEKLHRVFENVLQHGTKYYRYLVFPMNGSGGKPLKITPYHWTILFFDVRKKNWMHYNSLKKRDSRDPILKDATVVKKYVENYMKDRHAEMKNQSTGTEILFQEQNFDAPICSPQNAPQQENTSVDCGVIIYMLMELLAHLEPIPKTLSKTEIDQFRAGLVSQFLNDEGRSWTIKKWEARRMGKGSQ
;
A
#
# COMPACT_ATOMS: atom_id res chain seq x y z
N MET A 1 26.53 -43.76 -14.85
CA MET A 1 26.49 -44.80 -15.91
C MET A 1 25.79 -44.39 -17.22
N TRP A 2 24.62 -43.73 -17.22
CA TRP A 2 23.85 -43.41 -18.45
C TRP A 2 24.55 -42.51 -19.48
N ALA A 3 25.39 -41.57 -19.03
CA ALA A 3 26.12 -40.65 -19.91
C ALA A 3 27.24 -41.34 -20.73
N ARG A 4 27.94 -42.31 -20.13
CA ARG A 4 29.04 -43.07 -20.79
C ARG A 4 28.50 -44.02 -21.87
N ARG A 5 27.33 -44.65 -21.66
CA ARG A 5 26.66 -45.54 -22.63
C ARG A 5 26.21 -44.79 -23.90
N ASN A 6 25.73 -43.56 -23.75
CA ASN A 6 25.31 -42.70 -24.87
C ASN A 6 26.48 -42.14 -25.72
N GLN A 7 27.70 -42.06 -25.16
CA GLN A 7 28.88 -41.63 -25.92
C GLN A 7 29.39 -42.72 -26.87
N ARG A 8 29.32 -44.00 -26.48
CA ARG A 8 29.73 -45.13 -27.32
C ARG A 8 28.79 -45.33 -28.53
N LEU A 9 27.48 -45.23 -28.32
CA LEU A 9 26.48 -45.32 -29.40
C LEU A 9 26.61 -44.19 -30.43
N LYS A 10 27.05 -42.99 -30.04
CA LYS A 10 27.28 -41.88 -30.97
C LYS A 10 28.43 -42.10 -31.95
N LYS A 11 29.50 -42.81 -31.54
CA LYS A 11 30.68 -43.00 -32.39
C LYS A 11 30.39 -43.95 -33.56
N ARG A 12 29.59 -45.01 -33.32
CA ARG A 12 29.27 -46.07 -34.30
C ARG A 12 28.05 -45.82 -35.20
N MET A 13 27.38 -44.67 -35.12
CA MET A 13 26.20 -44.40 -35.97
C MET A 13 26.59 -43.95 -37.40
N PRO A 14 25.92 -44.46 -38.45
CA PRO A 14 26.01 -43.93 -39.82
C PRO A 14 25.64 -42.44 -39.89
N GLY A 15 26.16 -41.73 -40.90
CA GLY A 15 26.04 -40.26 -41.02
C GLY A 15 24.61 -39.73 -40.89
N GLU A 16 23.63 -40.39 -41.51
CA GLU A 16 22.23 -39.98 -41.44
C GLU A 16 21.59 -40.19 -40.05
N ARG A 17 21.90 -41.31 -39.39
CA ARG A 17 21.43 -41.60 -38.03
C ARG A 17 22.03 -40.61 -37.01
N LYS A 18 23.28 -40.16 -37.22
CA LYS A 18 23.90 -39.07 -36.43
C LYS A 18 23.15 -37.74 -36.61
N LYS A 19 22.74 -37.38 -37.83
CA LYS A 19 21.93 -36.18 -38.10
C LYS A 19 20.56 -36.25 -37.40
N LYS A 20 19.83 -37.38 -37.54
CA LYS A 20 18.54 -37.59 -36.85
C LYS A 20 18.67 -37.51 -35.31
N TYR A 21 19.71 -38.11 -34.74
CA TYR A 21 19.97 -38.04 -33.29
C TYR A 21 20.30 -36.61 -32.79
N LYS A 22 21.13 -35.84 -33.52
CA LYS A 22 21.41 -34.42 -33.21
C LYS A 22 20.12 -33.58 -33.27
N MET A 23 19.26 -33.82 -34.24
CA MET A 23 17.98 -33.12 -34.37
C MET A 23 17.01 -33.43 -33.22
N TRP A 24 16.89 -34.72 -32.85
CA TRP A 24 16.06 -35.16 -31.73
C TRP A 24 16.51 -34.58 -30.40
N THR A 25 17.82 -34.58 -30.12
CA THR A 25 18.37 -33.99 -28.88
C THR A 25 18.16 -32.47 -28.82
N ARG A 26 18.28 -31.74 -29.94
CA ARG A 26 17.93 -30.31 -30.03
C ARG A 26 16.44 -30.07 -29.74
N LYS A 27 15.52 -30.85 -30.34
CA LYS A 27 14.07 -30.77 -30.06
C LYS A 27 13.76 -31.03 -28.59
N ARG A 28 14.40 -32.04 -27.97
CA ARG A 28 14.22 -32.38 -26.54
C ARG A 28 14.75 -31.29 -25.61
N LYS A 29 15.90 -30.66 -25.91
CA LYS A 29 16.43 -29.50 -25.17
C LYS A 29 15.50 -28.28 -25.28
N LYS A 30 14.97 -27.99 -26.48
CA LYS A 30 13.97 -26.92 -26.68
C LYS A 30 12.69 -27.18 -25.88
N LYS A 31 12.14 -28.40 -25.89
CA LYS A 31 10.98 -28.80 -25.07
C LYS A 31 11.25 -28.65 -23.56
N LYS A 32 12.42 -29.06 -23.07
CA LYS A 32 12.80 -28.88 -21.65
C LYS A 32 12.92 -27.39 -21.26
N LYS A 33 13.52 -26.55 -22.12
CA LYS A 33 13.59 -25.08 -21.90
C LYS A 33 12.18 -24.46 -21.88
N LYS A 34 11.29 -24.83 -22.79
CA LYS A 34 9.88 -24.39 -22.79
C LYS A 34 9.13 -24.82 -21.52
N LYS A 35 9.27 -26.08 -21.08
CA LYS A 35 8.68 -26.56 -19.80
C LYS A 35 9.22 -25.82 -18.58
N LYS A 36 10.55 -25.57 -18.51
CA LYS A 36 11.14 -24.77 -17.42
C LYS A 36 10.65 -23.31 -17.42
N LYS A 37 10.52 -22.67 -18.60
CA LYS A 37 9.93 -21.32 -18.71
C LYS A 37 8.46 -21.30 -18.27
N LYS A 38 7.65 -22.28 -18.70
CA LYS A 38 6.25 -22.43 -18.24
C LYS A 38 6.15 -22.64 -16.72
N LYS A 39 6.97 -23.52 -16.13
CA LYS A 39 6.99 -23.73 -14.67
C LYS A 39 7.44 -22.48 -13.90
N LYS A 40 8.45 -21.76 -14.39
CA LYS A 40 8.87 -20.47 -13.80
C LYS A 40 7.75 -19.41 -13.89
N GLY A 41 7.06 -19.31 -15.02
CA GLY A 41 5.91 -18.41 -15.18
C GLY A 41 4.74 -18.76 -14.25
N ALA A 42 4.42 -20.05 -14.11
CA ALA A 42 3.38 -20.52 -13.20
C ALA A 42 3.72 -20.26 -11.71
N GLY A 43 4.98 -20.48 -11.32
CA GLY A 43 5.43 -20.17 -9.95
C GLY A 43 5.40 -18.67 -9.64
N LEU A 44 5.77 -17.82 -10.60
CA LEU A 44 5.67 -16.37 -10.46
C LEU A 44 4.21 -15.89 -10.34
N LYS A 45 3.30 -16.50 -11.11
CA LYS A 45 1.85 -16.21 -11.04
C LYS A 45 1.26 -16.59 -9.68
N LEU A 46 1.59 -17.78 -9.17
CA LEU A 46 1.12 -18.24 -7.85
C LEU A 46 1.68 -17.37 -6.71
N SER A 47 2.95 -16.97 -6.79
CA SER A 47 3.56 -16.06 -5.81
C SER A 47 2.90 -14.68 -5.81
N ARG A 48 2.54 -14.15 -6.99
CA ARG A 48 1.78 -12.90 -7.11
C ARG A 48 0.39 -13.02 -6.49
N MET A 49 -0.35 -14.08 -6.78
CA MET A 49 -1.68 -14.29 -6.19
C MET A 49 -1.64 -14.36 -4.66
N ARG A 50 -0.66 -15.07 -4.07
CA ARG A 50 -0.51 -15.11 -2.60
C ARG A 50 -0.19 -13.75 -1.99
N MET A 51 0.61 -12.94 -2.68
CA MET A 51 0.88 -11.56 -2.26
C MET A 51 -0.39 -10.72 -2.30
N ILE A 52 -1.15 -10.79 -3.40
CA ILE A 52 -2.46 -10.11 -3.54
C ILE A 52 -3.39 -10.50 -2.41
N ASP A 53 -3.57 -11.81 -2.15
CA ASP A 53 -4.42 -12.30 -1.07
C ASP A 53 -3.97 -11.82 0.31
N GLY A 54 -2.65 -11.80 0.55
CA GLY A 54 -2.07 -11.29 1.80
C GLY A 54 -2.37 -9.81 2.01
N LEU A 55 -2.18 -9.00 0.97
CA LEU A 55 -2.48 -7.57 0.97
C LEU A 55 -3.99 -7.31 1.11
N ALA A 56 -4.82 -8.12 0.45
CA ALA A 56 -6.26 -8.08 0.57
C ALA A 56 -6.72 -8.36 2.00
N ARG A 57 -6.07 -9.30 2.70
CA ARG A 57 -6.37 -9.62 4.09
C ARG A 57 -5.90 -8.51 5.03
N MET A 58 -4.72 -7.95 4.80
CA MET A 58 -4.25 -6.78 5.56
C MET A 58 -5.22 -5.61 5.42
N LEU A 59 -5.65 -5.31 4.19
CA LEU A 59 -6.71 -4.34 3.94
C LEU A 59 -7.97 -4.73 4.73
N THR A 60 -8.50 -5.94 4.58
CA THR A 60 -9.72 -6.32 5.32
C THR A 60 -9.58 -6.20 6.84
N ILE A 61 -8.44 -6.54 7.43
CA ILE A 61 -8.18 -6.39 8.88
C ILE A 61 -8.12 -4.92 9.29
N GLN A 62 -7.47 -4.07 8.48
CA GLN A 62 -7.41 -2.62 8.70
C GLN A 62 -8.77 -1.95 8.50
N LEU A 63 -9.66 -2.57 7.73
CA LEU A 63 -10.95 -2.04 7.33
C LEU A 63 -12.13 -2.66 8.08
N ASP A 64 -11.85 -3.52 9.06
CA ASP A 64 -12.86 -4.05 9.96
C ASP A 64 -13.44 -2.92 10.81
N LYS A 65 -14.76 -2.93 11.04
CA LYS A 65 -15.52 -1.76 11.56
C LYS A 65 -15.00 -1.27 12.92
N ASP A 66 -14.39 -2.15 13.70
CA ASP A 66 -13.86 -1.84 15.03
C ASP A 66 -12.46 -1.20 14.98
N ASN A 67 -11.72 -1.33 13.86
CA ASN A 67 -10.37 -0.78 13.67
C ASN A 67 -10.34 0.56 12.91
N LEU A 68 -11.44 0.92 12.23
CA LEU A 68 -11.57 2.20 11.50
C LEU A 68 -12.04 3.35 12.40
N ASN A 69 -12.54 3.04 13.59
CA ASN A 69 -13.14 4.01 14.52
C ASN A 69 -12.15 4.40 15.62
N HIS A 70 -11.15 5.21 15.27
CA HIS A 70 -10.33 5.91 16.27
C HIS A 70 -10.74 7.37 16.33
N GLY A 71 -11.85 7.62 17.02
CA GLY A 71 -12.36 8.96 17.28
C GLY A 71 -12.67 9.73 15.99
N ASN A 72 -11.83 10.72 15.68
CA ASN A 72 -12.06 11.73 14.65
C ASN A 72 -11.45 11.39 13.26
N ILE A 73 -10.84 10.21 13.07
CA ILE A 73 -10.11 9.88 11.84
C ILE A 73 -10.64 8.63 11.14
N ALA A 74 -10.79 8.73 9.81
CA ALA A 74 -10.83 7.58 8.93
C ALA A 74 -9.42 7.31 8.36
N TYR A 75 -8.80 6.21 8.79
CA TYR A 75 -7.48 5.81 8.32
C TYR A 75 -7.56 4.99 7.03
N PHE A 76 -6.86 5.47 6.01
CA PHE A 76 -6.68 4.76 4.75
C PHE A 76 -5.34 4.03 4.74
N PRO A 77 -5.31 2.73 4.39
CA PRO A 77 -4.08 1.95 4.32
C PRO A 77 -3.02 2.55 3.37
N CYS A 78 -1.77 2.61 3.82
CA CYS A 78 -0.67 3.17 3.02
C CYS A 78 -0.40 2.44 1.69
N ILE A 79 -0.89 1.20 1.59
CA ILE A 79 -0.80 0.41 0.38
C ILE A 79 -1.61 0.99 -0.78
N ILE A 80 -2.61 1.84 -0.52
CA ILE A 80 -3.39 2.53 -1.55
C ILE A 80 -2.45 3.29 -2.48
N TRP A 81 -1.48 4.03 -1.92
CA TRP A 81 -0.46 4.71 -2.71
C TRP A 81 0.34 3.73 -3.58
N THR A 82 0.79 2.62 -3.00
CA THR A 82 1.57 1.59 -3.75
C THR A 82 0.76 1.02 -4.93
N MET A 83 -0.54 0.84 -4.75
CA MET A 83 -1.43 0.33 -5.79
C MET A 83 -1.70 1.37 -6.89
N LEU A 84 -1.96 2.62 -6.51
CA LEU A 84 -2.20 3.71 -7.46
C LEU A 84 -0.97 4.02 -8.32
N HIS A 85 0.23 3.93 -7.74
CA HIS A 85 1.48 4.15 -8.46
C HIS A 85 1.82 3.02 -9.44
N ASN A 86 1.25 1.83 -9.30
CA ASN A 86 1.60 0.64 -10.07
C ASN A 86 0.54 0.32 -11.14
N GLU A 87 0.49 1.18 -12.17
CA GLU A 87 -0.53 1.17 -13.24
C GLU A 87 -0.70 -0.15 -14.01
N LYS A 88 0.26 -1.08 -13.92
CA LYS A 88 0.34 -2.28 -14.79
C LYS A 88 0.01 -3.61 -14.11
N SER A 89 -0.64 -3.60 -12.95
CA SER A 89 -0.84 -4.83 -12.19
C SER A 89 -2.31 -5.21 -12.05
N ASP A 90 -2.63 -6.48 -12.33
CA ASP A 90 -3.91 -7.13 -12.00
C ASP A 90 -4.32 -6.93 -10.52
N MET A 91 -3.36 -6.51 -9.66
CA MET A 91 -3.57 -6.18 -8.26
C MET A 91 -4.41 -4.90 -8.07
N ARG A 92 -4.33 -3.94 -9.00
CA ARG A 92 -5.10 -2.70 -8.96
C ARG A 92 -6.59 -3.00 -8.99
N THR A 93 -7.05 -3.72 -10.01
CA THR A 93 -8.49 -4.02 -10.17
C THR A 93 -9.07 -4.81 -8.99
N VAL A 94 -8.38 -5.85 -8.53
CA VAL A 94 -8.93 -6.72 -7.45
C VAL A 94 -8.91 -6.03 -6.08
N LEU A 95 -7.90 -5.23 -5.77
CA LEU A 95 -7.73 -4.66 -4.43
C LEU A 95 -8.28 -3.23 -4.31
N LEU A 96 -8.14 -2.40 -5.35
CA LEU A 96 -8.67 -1.04 -5.34
C LEU A 96 -10.18 -1.05 -5.62
N ASP A 97 -10.64 -1.68 -6.69
CA ASP A 97 -12.03 -1.47 -7.12
C ASP A 97 -13.05 -2.21 -6.23
N GLU A 98 -12.70 -3.34 -5.61
CA GLU A 98 -13.66 -4.06 -4.75
C GLU A 98 -13.53 -3.70 -3.28
N LYS A 99 -12.30 -3.68 -2.74
CA LYS A 99 -12.09 -3.48 -1.30
C LYS A 99 -11.98 -2.02 -0.93
N LEU A 100 -11.18 -1.24 -1.65
CA LEU A 100 -11.02 0.17 -1.34
C LEU A 100 -12.31 0.94 -1.57
N HIS A 101 -13.08 0.61 -2.62
CA HIS A 101 -14.42 1.18 -2.81
C HIS A 101 -15.34 0.88 -1.61
N ARG A 102 -15.31 -0.32 -1.02
CA ARG A 102 -16.09 -0.58 0.21
C ARG A 102 -15.64 0.27 1.39
N VAL A 103 -14.35 0.61 1.49
CA VAL A 103 -13.85 1.54 2.52
C VAL A 103 -14.41 2.92 2.29
N PHE A 104 -14.30 3.39 1.05
CA PHE A 104 -14.88 4.66 0.69
C PHE A 104 -16.37 4.62 0.96
N GLU A 105 -17.16 3.69 0.43
CA GLU A 105 -18.58 3.53 0.77
C GLU A 105 -18.85 3.54 2.27
N ASN A 106 -18.09 2.82 3.10
CA ASN A 106 -18.30 2.83 4.55
C ASN A 106 -18.01 4.21 5.17
N VAL A 107 -16.88 4.82 4.80
CA VAL A 107 -16.48 6.17 5.21
C VAL A 107 -17.43 7.22 4.61
N LEU A 108 -18.11 6.93 3.51
CA LEU A 108 -19.01 7.85 2.82
C LEU A 108 -20.46 7.69 3.26
N GLN A 109 -20.88 6.51 3.69
CA GLN A 109 -22.22 6.33 4.23
C GLN A 109 -22.31 6.86 5.67
N HIS A 110 -21.18 6.95 6.37
CA HIS A 110 -21.15 7.31 7.79
C HIS A 110 -20.29 8.56 8.08
N GLY A 111 -19.29 8.87 7.28
CA GLY A 111 -18.08 9.52 7.78
C GLY A 111 -18.01 11.04 7.76
N THR A 112 -18.88 11.79 7.09
CA THR A 112 -18.90 13.26 7.27
C THR A 112 -19.49 13.66 8.62
N LYS A 113 -20.31 12.80 9.23
CA LYS A 113 -20.85 13.01 10.57
C LYS A 113 -19.87 12.61 11.67
N TYR A 114 -19.07 11.56 11.44
CA TYR A 114 -18.24 10.96 12.49
C TYR A 114 -16.74 11.26 12.37
N TYR A 115 -16.21 11.52 11.17
CA TYR A 115 -14.79 11.78 10.98
C TYR A 115 -14.52 13.25 10.66
N ARG A 116 -13.51 13.79 11.35
CA ARG A 116 -12.90 15.07 11.06
C ARG A 116 -11.91 14.97 9.89
N TYR A 117 -11.14 13.88 9.84
CA TYR A 117 -10.04 13.72 8.89
C TYR A 117 -10.13 12.41 8.11
N LEU A 118 -9.86 12.49 6.81
CA LEU A 118 -9.55 11.33 5.97
C LEU A 118 -8.03 11.28 5.80
N VAL A 119 -7.37 10.24 6.30
CA VAL A 119 -5.91 10.20 6.42
C VAL A 119 -5.29 9.14 5.54
N PHE A 120 -4.34 9.53 4.69
CA PHE A 120 -3.63 8.70 3.72
C PHE A 120 -2.11 8.78 3.97
N PRO A 121 -1.54 7.87 4.78
CA PRO A 121 -0.10 7.73 4.91
C PRO A 121 0.47 7.20 3.58
N MET A 122 1.58 7.74 3.13
CA MET A 122 2.17 7.40 1.84
C MET A 122 3.65 7.11 2.02
N ASN A 123 4.16 6.17 1.22
CA ASN A 123 5.59 5.86 1.19
C ASN A 123 6.10 6.01 -0.24
N GLY A 124 6.63 7.19 -0.56
CA GLY A 124 6.89 7.63 -1.92
C GLY A 124 8.33 8.08 -2.14
N SER A 125 8.70 8.25 -3.42
CA SER A 125 9.98 8.83 -3.83
C SER A 125 9.81 10.07 -4.71
N GLY A 126 8.57 10.58 -4.86
CA GLY A 126 8.26 11.68 -5.77
C GLY A 126 8.43 11.30 -7.24
N GLY A 127 8.23 10.01 -7.58
CA GLY A 127 8.44 9.47 -8.92
C GLY A 127 9.91 9.36 -9.35
N LYS A 128 10.87 9.56 -8.43
CA LYS A 128 12.30 9.37 -8.72
C LYS A 128 12.69 7.89 -8.64
N PRO A 129 13.63 7.42 -9.49
CA PRO A 129 14.16 6.05 -9.40
C PRO A 129 14.75 5.76 -8.02
N LEU A 130 14.49 4.57 -7.47
CA LEU A 130 14.96 4.15 -6.13
C LEU A 130 16.48 4.16 -5.96
N LYS A 131 17.23 4.04 -7.06
CA LYS A 131 18.69 4.14 -7.04
C LYS A 131 19.17 5.56 -6.69
N ILE A 132 18.30 6.56 -6.78
CA ILE A 132 18.61 7.99 -6.64
C ILE A 132 17.99 8.55 -5.36
N THR A 133 16.84 8.04 -4.92
CA THR A 133 16.16 8.57 -3.74
C THR A 133 15.48 7.42 -2.97
N PRO A 134 15.80 7.24 -1.68
CA PRO A 134 15.12 6.24 -0.87
C PRO A 134 13.64 6.60 -0.71
N TYR A 135 12.83 5.58 -0.42
CA TYR A 135 11.45 5.73 -0.02
C TYR A 135 11.34 6.60 1.24
N HIS A 136 10.38 7.52 1.27
CA HIS A 136 10.13 8.43 2.36
C HIS A 136 8.65 8.44 2.74
N TRP A 137 8.38 8.41 4.04
CA TRP A 137 7.03 8.49 4.57
C TRP A 137 6.52 9.93 4.58
N THR A 138 5.38 10.15 3.95
CA THR A 138 4.62 11.41 3.97
C THR A 138 3.17 11.13 4.34
N ILE A 139 2.38 12.17 4.58
CA ILE A 139 0.96 12.04 4.87
C ILE A 139 0.16 13.04 4.06
N LEU A 140 -0.90 12.57 3.41
CA LEU A 140 -1.95 13.38 2.84
C LEU A 140 -3.19 13.20 3.69
N PHE A 141 -3.90 14.29 4.00
CA PHE A 141 -5.18 14.18 4.67
C PHE A 141 -6.15 15.25 4.20
N PHE A 142 -7.44 14.94 4.23
CA PHE A 142 -8.52 15.86 3.96
C PHE A 142 -9.23 16.21 5.26
N ASP A 143 -9.33 17.50 5.58
CA ASP A 143 -10.10 18.00 6.71
C ASP A 143 -11.54 18.25 6.24
N VAL A 144 -12.46 17.42 6.72
CA VAL A 144 -13.85 17.39 6.25
C VAL A 144 -14.63 18.66 6.61
N ARG A 145 -14.34 19.30 7.75
CA ARG A 145 -15.06 20.57 8.09
C ARG A 145 -14.39 21.81 7.53
N LYS A 146 -13.07 21.81 7.28
CA LYS A 146 -12.38 22.91 6.59
C LYS A 146 -12.39 22.76 5.07
N LYS A 147 -12.79 21.60 4.56
CA LYS A 147 -12.91 21.26 3.13
C LYS A 147 -11.60 21.50 2.39
N ASN A 148 -10.47 21.13 3.00
CA ASN A 148 -9.15 21.34 2.43
C ASN A 148 -8.23 20.13 2.55
N TRP A 149 -7.35 20.01 1.57
CA TRP A 149 -6.31 19.00 1.55
C TRP A 149 -5.02 19.51 2.17
N MET A 150 -4.40 18.69 3.01
CA MET A 150 -3.11 18.98 3.61
C MET A 150 -2.13 17.85 3.31
N HIS A 151 -0.95 18.20 2.78
CA HIS A 151 0.15 17.27 2.57
C HIS A 151 1.35 17.69 3.41
N TYR A 152 1.80 16.78 4.27
CA TYR A 152 2.99 16.98 5.09
C TYR A 152 4.12 16.02 4.68
N ASN A 153 5.29 16.61 4.51
CA ASN A 153 6.54 15.94 4.19
C ASN A 153 7.63 16.48 5.12
N SER A 154 8.11 15.63 6.03
CA SER A 154 9.11 16.01 7.05
C SER A 154 10.47 16.40 6.46
N LEU A 155 10.80 15.99 5.23
CA LEU A 155 12.03 16.37 4.51
C LEU A 155 11.87 17.62 3.64
N LYS A 156 10.67 18.18 3.51
CA LYS A 156 10.46 19.42 2.75
C LYS A 156 11.12 20.56 3.52
N LYS A 157 12.12 21.22 2.91
CA LYS A 157 12.72 22.44 3.47
C LYS A 157 11.68 23.57 3.56
N ARG A 158 11.84 24.50 4.52
CA ARG A 158 10.94 25.65 4.64
C ARG A 158 11.02 26.46 3.35
N ASP A 159 9.87 26.94 2.88
CA ASP A 159 9.73 27.76 1.67
C ASP A 159 10.23 27.11 0.37
N SER A 160 10.51 25.80 0.37
CA SER A 160 10.89 25.08 -0.84
C SER A 160 9.71 24.36 -1.48
N ARG A 161 9.85 24.06 -2.78
CA ARG A 161 8.95 23.09 -3.45
C ARG A 161 9.09 21.73 -2.79
N ASP A 162 7.96 21.04 -2.64
CA ASP A 162 7.91 19.69 -2.09
C ASP A 162 8.15 18.67 -3.22
N PRO A 163 9.25 17.90 -3.19
CA PRO A 163 9.58 16.95 -4.24
C PRO A 163 8.64 15.74 -4.29
N ILE A 164 7.87 15.47 -3.23
CA ILE A 164 7.00 14.28 -3.10
C ILE A 164 5.51 14.66 -3.27
N LEU A 165 5.18 15.95 -3.40
CA LEU A 165 3.80 16.43 -3.60
C LEU A 165 3.08 15.80 -4.81
N LYS A 166 3.82 15.37 -5.82
CA LYS A 166 3.27 14.64 -6.97
C LYS A 166 2.56 13.35 -6.52
N ASP A 167 3.12 12.64 -5.54
CA ASP A 167 2.57 11.39 -5.03
C ASP A 167 1.22 11.66 -4.32
N ALA A 168 1.16 12.74 -3.52
CA ALA A 168 -0.08 13.22 -2.91
C ALA A 168 -1.15 13.61 -3.94
N THR A 169 -0.74 14.28 -5.02
CA THR A 169 -1.64 14.65 -6.13
C THR A 169 -2.30 13.43 -6.78
N VAL A 170 -1.60 12.31 -6.90
CA VAL A 170 -2.16 11.07 -7.47
C VAL A 170 -3.26 10.51 -6.57
N VAL A 171 -3.01 10.44 -5.26
CA VAL A 171 -4.01 9.96 -4.29
C VAL A 171 -5.23 10.88 -4.27
N LYS A 172 -5.02 12.20 -4.22
CA LYS A 172 -6.10 13.19 -4.29
C LYS A 172 -6.96 13.00 -5.54
N LYS A 173 -6.35 12.92 -6.73
CA LYS A 173 -7.08 12.72 -7.99
C LYS A 173 -7.90 11.44 -8.01
N TYR A 174 -7.39 10.37 -7.42
CA TYR A 174 -8.14 9.14 -7.30
C TYR A 174 -9.40 9.33 -6.44
N VAL A 175 -9.26 9.96 -5.27
CA VAL A 175 -10.40 10.28 -4.39
C VAL A 175 -11.38 11.19 -5.11
N GLU A 176 -10.93 12.28 -5.73
CA GLU A 176 -11.78 13.19 -6.49
C GLU A 176 -12.60 12.48 -7.58
N ASN A 177 -11.95 11.65 -8.40
CA ASN A 177 -12.62 10.94 -9.48
C ASN A 177 -13.64 9.95 -8.93
N TYR A 178 -13.26 9.16 -7.93
CA TYR A 178 -14.16 8.24 -7.26
C TYR A 178 -15.41 8.96 -6.72
N MET A 179 -15.21 10.14 -6.10
CA MET A 179 -16.30 10.94 -5.54
C MET A 179 -17.21 11.54 -6.61
N LYS A 180 -16.66 11.96 -7.75
CA LYS A 180 -17.43 12.45 -8.90
C LYS A 180 -18.27 11.34 -9.53
N ASP A 181 -17.67 10.18 -9.76
CA ASP A 181 -18.36 9.03 -10.34
C ASP A 181 -19.51 8.59 -9.43
N ARG A 182 -19.25 8.51 -8.12
CA ARG A 182 -20.27 8.13 -7.15
C ARG A 182 -21.40 9.15 -7.02
N HIS A 183 -21.08 10.45 -7.09
CA HIS A 183 -22.09 11.51 -7.08
C HIS A 183 -23.00 11.42 -8.32
N ALA A 184 -22.43 11.12 -9.49
CA ALA A 184 -23.19 10.93 -10.72
C ALA A 184 -24.12 9.70 -10.62
N GLU A 185 -23.66 8.60 -10.01
CA GLU A 185 -24.50 7.41 -9.75
C GLU A 185 -25.64 7.69 -8.78
N MET A 186 -25.38 8.40 -7.68
CA MET A 186 -26.38 8.72 -6.65
C MET A 186 -27.47 9.68 -7.14
N LYS A 187 -27.13 10.67 -7.98
CA LYS A 187 -28.12 11.58 -8.60
C LYS A 187 -29.19 10.83 -9.42
N ASN A 188 -28.88 9.63 -9.88
CA ASN A 188 -29.80 8.78 -10.63
C ASN A 188 -30.64 7.86 -9.71
N GLN A 189 -30.40 7.89 -8.39
CA GLN A 189 -31.02 7.03 -7.38
C GLN A 189 -31.57 7.88 -6.23
N SER A 190 -32.75 8.47 -6.43
CA SER A 190 -33.47 9.38 -5.52
C SER A 190 -33.60 8.84 -4.08
N THR A 191 -32.59 9.01 -3.25
CA THR A 191 -32.59 8.62 -1.84
C THR A 191 -31.96 9.74 -1.00
N GLY A 192 -32.71 10.27 -0.04
CA GLY A 192 -32.42 11.49 0.73
C GLY A 192 -31.15 11.52 1.60
N THR A 193 -30.23 10.57 1.41
CA THR A 193 -28.85 10.61 1.92
C THR A 193 -27.98 11.65 1.15
N GLU A 194 -28.55 12.28 0.12
CA GLU A 194 -27.93 13.22 -0.84
C GLU A 194 -27.23 14.45 -0.25
N ILE A 195 -27.55 14.90 0.96
CA ILE A 195 -27.31 16.31 1.34
C ILE A 195 -25.93 16.58 1.97
N LEU A 196 -25.33 15.62 2.71
CA LEU A 196 -24.12 15.92 3.51
C LEU A 196 -22.80 15.90 2.73
N PHE A 197 -22.78 15.34 1.52
CA PHE A 197 -21.55 15.10 0.74
C PHE A 197 -21.36 16.03 -0.46
N GLN A 198 -22.45 16.60 -0.99
CA GLN A 198 -22.39 17.53 -2.12
C GLN A 198 -21.63 18.81 -1.78
N GLU A 199 -21.50 19.13 -0.50
CA GLU A 199 -20.81 20.34 -0.05
C GLU A 199 -19.30 20.17 0.14
N GLN A 200 -18.74 18.97 -0.04
CA GLN A 200 -17.32 18.71 0.19
C GLN A 200 -16.49 19.13 -1.02
N ASN A 201 -15.61 20.11 -0.85
CA ASN A 201 -14.77 20.67 -1.91
C ASN A 201 -13.52 19.84 -2.15
N PHE A 202 -13.67 18.60 -2.63
CA PHE A 202 -12.55 17.68 -2.83
C PHE A 202 -11.57 18.14 -3.92
N ASP A 203 -11.97 19.04 -4.81
CA ASP A 203 -11.12 19.66 -5.82
C ASP A 203 -10.16 20.74 -5.27
N ALA A 204 -10.37 21.20 -4.02
CA ALA A 204 -9.55 22.19 -3.35
C ALA A 204 -8.04 21.89 -3.49
N PRO A 205 -7.17 22.88 -3.73
CA PRO A 205 -5.74 22.62 -3.91
C PRO A 205 -5.11 21.98 -2.66
N ILE A 206 -4.06 21.19 -2.86
CA ILE A 206 -3.28 20.65 -1.75
C ILE A 206 -2.47 21.79 -1.12
N CYS A 207 -2.68 22.01 0.17
CA CYS A 207 -1.86 22.90 0.97
C CYS A 207 -0.73 22.10 1.64
N SER A 208 0.49 22.61 1.59
CA SER A 208 1.58 22.10 2.43
C SER A 208 1.85 23.09 3.56
N PRO A 209 1.75 22.68 4.83
CA PRO A 209 1.97 23.58 5.95
C PRO A 209 3.42 24.10 5.92
N GLN A 210 3.59 25.42 6.03
CA GLN A 210 4.92 26.05 6.09
C GLN A 210 5.51 25.97 7.49
N ASN A 211 4.65 25.97 8.51
CA ASN A 211 5.00 25.93 9.92
C ASN A 211 4.67 24.56 10.51
N ALA A 212 5.42 23.55 10.09
CA ALA A 212 5.29 22.18 10.61
C ALA A 212 6.69 21.64 10.94
N PRO A 213 6.78 20.53 11.71
CA PRO A 213 8.07 19.98 12.10
C PRO A 213 8.87 19.60 10.86
N GLN A 214 10.19 19.61 10.97
CA GLN A 214 11.08 19.09 9.94
C GLN A 214 11.99 18.08 10.58
N GLN A 215 12.22 16.97 9.89
CA GLN A 215 13.21 16.01 10.36
C GLN A 215 14.60 16.48 9.98
N GLU A 216 15.60 16.09 10.75
CA GLU A 216 17.00 16.29 10.38
C GLU A 216 17.32 15.51 9.09
N ASN A 217 18.23 16.05 8.27
CA ASN A 217 18.57 15.44 6.97
C ASN A 217 19.12 14.00 7.08
N THR A 218 19.72 13.66 8.22
CA THR A 218 20.29 12.35 8.53
C THR A 218 19.31 11.41 9.25
N SER A 219 18.14 11.91 9.63
CA SER A 219 17.16 11.14 10.39
C SER A 219 16.40 10.14 9.50
N VAL A 220 16.18 8.95 10.04
CA VAL A 220 15.33 7.89 9.47
C VAL A 220 13.92 7.90 10.06
N ASP A 221 13.55 8.97 10.78
CA ASP A 221 12.37 9.01 11.65
C ASP A 221 11.08 9.41 10.94
N CYS A 222 11.11 9.56 9.62
CA CYS A 222 9.94 9.97 8.83
C CYS A 222 8.67 9.18 9.16
N GLY A 223 8.76 7.85 9.29
CA GLY A 223 7.62 7.01 9.66
C GLY A 223 7.11 7.28 11.08
N VAL A 224 8.01 7.52 12.03
CA VAL A 224 7.67 7.86 13.42
C VAL A 224 6.97 9.21 13.46
N ILE A 225 7.49 10.21 12.75
CA ILE A 225 6.91 11.55 12.67
C ILE A 225 5.52 11.50 12.02
N ILE A 226 5.35 10.75 10.94
CA ILE A 226 4.02 10.56 10.35
C ILE A 226 3.05 9.92 11.35
N TYR A 227 3.50 8.94 12.14
CA TYR A 227 2.67 8.35 13.19
C TYR A 227 2.32 9.35 14.29
N MET A 228 3.27 10.17 14.76
CA MET A 228 2.98 11.25 15.72
C MET A 228 1.91 12.21 15.20
N LEU A 229 1.99 12.61 13.94
CA LEU A 229 0.99 13.49 13.34
C LEU A 229 -0.39 12.83 13.26
N MET A 230 -0.45 11.52 12.99
CA MET A 230 -1.70 10.78 13.01
C MET A 230 -2.34 10.76 14.39
N GLU A 231 -1.55 10.60 15.45
CA GLU A 231 -2.03 10.69 16.84
C GLU A 231 -2.53 12.10 17.17
N LEU A 232 -1.78 13.14 16.81
CA LEU A 232 -2.21 14.54 17.03
C LEU A 232 -3.54 14.83 16.33
N LEU A 233 -3.68 14.40 15.08
CA LEU A 233 -4.94 14.57 14.33
C LEU A 233 -6.09 13.80 15.01
N ALA A 234 -5.84 12.62 15.60
CA ALA A 234 -6.88 11.80 16.22
C ALA A 234 -7.46 12.50 17.45
N HIS A 235 -6.58 13.15 18.21
CA HIS A 235 -6.90 13.92 19.40
C HIS A 235 -7.29 15.38 19.10
N LEU A 236 -7.36 15.77 17.82
CA LEU A 236 -7.62 17.15 17.38
C LEU A 236 -6.61 18.19 17.88
N GLU A 237 -5.39 17.74 18.17
CA GLU A 237 -4.32 18.58 18.64
C GLU A 237 -3.66 19.33 17.48
N PRO A 238 -3.18 20.57 17.71
CA PRO A 238 -2.49 21.33 16.69
C PRO A 238 -1.15 20.67 16.34
N ILE A 239 -0.81 20.68 15.05
CA ILE A 239 0.53 20.24 14.59
C ILE A 239 1.57 21.24 15.13
N PRO A 240 2.57 20.79 15.90
CA PRO A 240 3.58 21.68 16.45
C PRO A 240 4.49 22.22 15.34
N LYS A 241 5.11 23.38 15.58
CA LYS A 241 6.04 23.99 14.61
C LYS A 241 7.38 23.27 14.55
N THR A 242 7.76 22.62 15.64
CA THR A 242 9.04 21.94 15.84
C THR A 242 8.81 20.68 16.65
N LEU A 243 9.66 19.67 16.42
CA LEU A 243 9.75 18.48 17.26
C LEU A 243 11.21 18.32 17.65
N SER A 244 11.48 18.17 18.94
CA SER A 244 12.80 17.88 19.44
C SER A 244 13.16 16.40 19.20
N LYS A 245 14.46 16.13 19.12
CA LYS A 245 14.96 14.75 18.97
C LYS A 245 14.53 13.87 20.15
N THR A 246 14.54 14.42 21.36
CA THR A 246 14.11 13.75 22.58
C THR A 246 12.64 13.32 22.52
N GLU A 247 11.74 14.19 22.05
CA GLU A 247 10.32 13.85 21.89
C GLU A 247 10.13 12.72 20.87
N ILE A 248 10.83 12.77 19.74
CA ILE A 248 10.76 11.72 18.70
C ILE A 248 11.27 10.38 19.25
N ASP A 249 12.36 10.40 20.01
CA ASP A 249 12.97 9.18 20.55
C ASP A 249 12.12 8.56 21.67
N GLN A 250 11.55 9.39 22.55
CA GLN A 250 10.59 8.95 23.58
C GLN A 250 9.34 8.35 22.93
N PHE A 251 8.78 9.02 21.91
CA PHE A 251 7.61 8.53 21.21
C PHE A 251 7.89 7.19 20.51
N ARG A 252 9.04 7.06 19.84
CA ARG A 252 9.47 5.80 19.21
C ARG A 252 9.62 4.67 20.22
N ALA A 253 10.25 4.93 21.37
CA ALA A 253 10.39 3.94 22.43
C ALA A 253 9.02 3.50 22.96
N GLY A 254 8.10 4.44 23.13
CA GLY A 254 6.70 4.18 23.47
C GLY A 254 6.01 3.27 22.45
N LEU A 255 6.11 3.58 21.16
CA LEU A 255 5.55 2.74 20.09
C LEU A 255 6.09 1.31 20.13
N VAL A 256 7.42 1.15 20.23
CA VAL A 256 8.04 -0.18 20.30
C VAL A 256 7.53 -0.94 21.52
N SER A 257 7.46 -0.28 22.68
CA SER A 257 6.92 -0.89 23.90
C SER A 257 5.47 -1.33 23.72
N GLN A 258 4.61 -0.49 23.13
CA GLN A 258 3.21 -0.85 22.85
C GLN A 258 3.12 -2.06 21.92
N PHE A 259 3.88 -2.07 20.83
CA PHE A 259 3.89 -3.21 19.89
C PHE A 259 4.36 -4.50 20.54
N LEU A 260 5.39 -4.46 21.39
CA LEU A 260 5.92 -5.65 22.06
C LEU A 260 5.00 -6.19 23.16
N ASN A 261 4.22 -5.31 23.79
CA ASN A 261 3.33 -5.66 24.91
C ASN A 261 1.86 -5.86 24.50
N ASP A 262 1.51 -5.68 23.22
CA ASP A 262 0.17 -5.95 22.71
C ASP A 262 -0.03 -7.46 22.48
N GLU A 263 -0.26 -8.22 23.55
CA GLU A 263 -0.45 -9.67 23.46
C GLU A 263 -1.67 -10.05 22.60
N GLY A 264 -2.68 -9.19 22.51
CA GLY A 264 -3.92 -9.40 21.77
C GLY A 264 -3.72 -9.38 20.25
N ARG A 265 -2.97 -8.40 19.73
CA ARG A 265 -2.71 -8.23 18.30
C ARG A 265 -1.34 -8.76 17.85
N SER A 266 -0.42 -9.00 18.78
CA SER A 266 0.88 -9.58 18.46
C SER A 266 0.78 -11.00 17.92
N TRP A 267 1.64 -11.28 16.95
CA TRP A 267 1.84 -12.63 16.43
C TRP A 267 2.69 -13.41 17.42
N THR A 268 2.14 -14.49 17.96
CA THR A 268 2.90 -15.42 18.82
C THR A 268 3.03 -16.76 18.12
N ILE A 269 4.11 -17.49 18.43
CA ILE A 269 4.32 -18.86 17.92
C ILE A 269 3.10 -19.73 18.24
N LYS A 270 2.56 -19.61 19.46
CA LYS A 270 1.34 -20.30 19.88
C LYS A 270 0.14 -19.97 18.99
N LYS A 271 -0.12 -18.69 18.66
CA LYS A 271 -1.20 -18.29 17.73
C LYS A 271 -0.98 -18.84 16.33
N TRP A 272 0.26 -18.91 15.86
CA TRP A 272 0.58 -19.50 14.56
C TRP A 272 0.38 -21.01 14.53
N GLU A 273 0.82 -21.72 15.56
CA GLU A 273 0.65 -23.16 15.69
C GLU A 273 -0.84 -23.54 15.80
N ALA A 274 -1.61 -22.79 16.60
CA ALA A 274 -3.06 -22.91 16.69
C ALA A 274 -3.74 -22.78 15.32
N ARG A 275 -3.38 -21.73 14.55
CA ARG A 275 -3.88 -21.52 13.18
C ARG A 275 -3.43 -22.61 12.21
N ARG A 276 -2.20 -23.11 12.31
CA ARG A 276 -1.66 -24.16 11.44
C ARG A 276 -2.30 -25.51 11.69
N MET A 277 -2.70 -25.79 12.93
CA MET A 277 -3.34 -27.05 13.32
C MET A 277 -4.87 -27.05 13.16
N GLY A 278 -5.45 -25.99 12.56
CA GLY A 278 -6.91 -25.86 12.41
C GLY A 278 -7.65 -25.74 13.75
N LYS A 279 -6.92 -25.47 14.83
CA LYS A 279 -7.45 -25.29 16.19
C LYS A 279 -7.32 -23.81 16.55
N GLY A 280 -8.14 -22.98 15.92
CA GLY A 280 -8.21 -21.54 16.16
C GLY A 280 -9.43 -21.00 15.42
N SER A 281 -10.57 -21.12 16.10
CA SER A 281 -11.94 -20.76 15.72
C SER A 281 -12.13 -19.28 15.35
N GLN A 282 -13.26 -19.05 14.67
CA GLN A 282 -14.18 -17.90 14.69
C GLN A 282 -13.65 -16.57 15.20
#